data_AF-A0A7M4EY88-F1
#
_entry.id   AF-A0A7M4EY88-F1
#
_cell.length_a   1.000
_cell.length_b   1.000
_cell.length_c   1.000
_cell.angle_alpha   90.00
_cell.angle_beta   90.00
_cell.angle_gamma   90.00
#
_symmetry.space_group_name_H-M   'P 1'
#
loop_
_entity.id
_entity.type
_entity.pdbx_description
1 polymer ?
#
loop_
_entity_poly.entity_id
_entity_poly.type
_entity_poly.pdbx_seq_one_letter_code
_entity_poly.pdbx_strand_id
1 'polypeptide(L)'
;MSLVLPDAFGHSTRSGGAYYELVGTLQCKGKTLSVYVLCLEPMLQCLVTQGALSVTDTDQIRLWQVRIGAQYSSDLLWNLNLVGSRSSPPDFSHLLREIHEEEEISRLRESMWVPEDVSPQRGPMGWVLTGSHGVLPQTTPHD
;
A
#
# COMPACT_ATOMS: atom_id res chain seq x y z
N MET A 1 -4.66 17.48 -22.96
CA MET A 1 -5.04 16.54 -21.88
C MET A 1 -4.77 17.25 -20.58
N SER A 2 -5.81 17.76 -19.93
CA SER A 2 -5.70 18.58 -18.72
C SER A 2 -5.62 17.65 -17.51
N LEU A 3 -4.46 17.58 -16.84
CA LEU A 3 -4.32 16.93 -15.54
C LEU A 3 -4.81 17.90 -14.47
N VAL A 4 -6.14 18.04 -14.37
CA VAL A 4 -6.77 18.61 -13.18
C VAL A 4 -7.04 17.43 -12.26
N LEU A 5 -6.19 17.28 -11.25
CA LEU A 5 -6.52 16.43 -10.10
C LEU A 5 -7.81 17.00 -9.49
N PRO A 6 -8.87 16.21 -9.28
CA PRO A 6 -10.03 16.68 -8.57
C PRO A 6 -9.58 17.08 -7.16
N ASP A 7 -9.80 18.36 -6.88
CA ASP A 7 -9.81 18.99 -5.57
C ASP A 7 -10.57 18.07 -4.59
N ALA A 8 -9.83 17.22 -3.87
CA ALA A 8 -10.39 16.22 -2.97
C ALA A 8 -10.55 16.74 -1.53
N PHE A 9 -10.17 17.98 -1.26
CA PHE A 9 -10.15 18.53 0.09
C PHE A 9 -10.80 19.90 0.08
N GLY A 10 -12.12 19.88 0.26
CA GLY A 10 -12.95 21.06 0.41
C GLY A 10 -12.41 21.93 1.54
N HIS A 11 -11.86 23.07 1.17
CA HIS A 11 -11.47 24.12 2.10
C HIS A 11 -12.70 24.65 2.85
N SER A 12 -12.64 24.57 4.18
CA SER A 12 -13.24 25.48 5.17
C SER A 12 -13.88 24.71 6.32
N THR A 13 -13.13 24.42 7.38
CA THR A 13 -13.75 24.26 8.69
C THR A 13 -12.88 24.80 9.82
N ARG A 14 -13.46 25.76 10.54
CA ARG A 14 -13.26 26.05 11.97
C ARG A 14 -12.77 24.79 12.71
N SER A 15 -11.74 24.91 13.56
CA SER A 15 -10.88 23.82 14.10
C SER A 15 -11.53 22.49 14.52
N GLY A 16 -12.84 22.44 14.75
CA GLY A 16 -13.58 21.19 14.92
C GLY A 16 -13.68 20.34 13.65
N GLY A 17 -13.80 20.90 12.44
CA GLY A 17 -14.03 20.10 11.24
C GLY A 17 -12.78 19.43 10.66
N ALA A 18 -11.60 20.06 10.79
CA ALA A 18 -10.34 19.47 10.35
C ALA A 18 -10.00 18.18 11.11
N TYR A 19 -10.41 18.08 12.39
CA TYR A 19 -10.24 16.85 13.15
C TYR A 19 -11.16 15.73 12.64
N TYR A 20 -12.43 16.05 12.36
CA TYR A 20 -13.35 15.07 11.76
C TYR A 20 -12.90 14.63 10.37
N GLU A 21 -12.31 15.52 9.59
CA GLU A 21 -11.73 15.22 8.28
C GLU A 21 -10.55 14.25 8.39
N LEU A 22 -9.65 14.47 9.36
CA LEU A 22 -8.57 13.52 9.65
C LEU A 22 -9.13 12.14 10.00
N VAL A 23 -10.07 12.06 10.96
CA VAL A 23 -10.66 10.79 11.41
C VAL A 23 -11.41 10.08 10.29
N GLY A 24 -12.09 10.84 9.43
CA GLY A 24 -12.84 10.32 8.27
C GLY A 24 -11.96 9.86 7.11
N THR A 25 -10.66 10.16 7.13
CA THR A 25 -9.76 9.76 6.04
C THR A 25 -9.41 8.28 6.16
N LEU A 26 -9.78 7.52 5.13
CA LEU A 26 -9.48 6.08 5.01
C LEU A 26 -8.51 5.84 3.85
N GLN A 27 -7.75 4.76 3.95
CA GLN A 27 -6.88 4.30 2.86
C GLN A 27 -7.71 3.97 1.62
N CYS A 28 -7.35 4.57 0.47
CA CYS A 28 -7.98 4.27 -0.80
C CYS A 28 -7.61 2.87 -1.32
N LYS A 29 -8.56 2.20 -1.97
CA LYS A 29 -8.33 0.88 -2.58
C LYS A 29 -7.20 0.95 -3.60
N GLY A 30 -6.27 0.00 -3.54
CA GLY A 30 -5.13 -0.08 -4.45
C GLY A 30 -4.03 0.97 -4.21
N LYS A 31 -4.11 1.75 -3.12
CA LYS A 31 -3.01 2.61 -2.67
C LYS A 31 -2.25 1.92 -1.54
N THR A 32 -0.93 2.13 -1.52
CA THR A 32 -0.04 1.60 -0.49
C THR A 32 -0.28 2.29 0.84
N LEU A 33 0.21 1.69 1.93
CA LEU A 33 0.09 2.25 3.26
C LEU A 33 0.93 3.53 3.39
N SER A 34 2.12 3.54 2.78
CA SER A 34 3.01 4.71 2.68
C SER A 34 2.31 5.93 2.09
N VAL A 35 1.57 5.77 0.99
CA VAL A 35 0.80 6.85 0.36
C VAL A 35 -0.28 7.38 1.29
N TYR A 36 -1.00 6.49 1.98
CA TYR A 36 -2.01 6.89 2.94
C TYR A 36 -1.40 7.72 4.09
N VAL A 37 -0.29 7.26 4.69
CA VAL A 37 0.41 7.97 5.76
C VAL A 37 0.92 9.34 5.28
N LEU A 38 1.46 9.43 4.07
CA LEU A 38 1.87 10.70 3.47
C LEU A 38 0.71 11.70 3.33
N CYS A 39 -0.49 11.22 3.03
CA CYS A 39 -1.68 12.07 2.95
C CYS A 39 -2.14 12.59 4.33
N LEU A 40 -1.78 11.92 5.44
CA LEU A 40 -2.15 12.36 6.79
C LEU A 40 -1.36 13.59 7.26
N GLU A 41 -0.10 13.72 6.85
CA GLU A 41 0.79 14.80 7.32
C GLU A 41 0.26 16.22 7.12
N PRO A 42 -0.23 16.63 5.93
CA PRO A 42 -0.74 17.99 5.77
C PRO A 42 -1.95 18.26 6.66
N MET A 43 -2.79 17.25 6.96
CA MET A 43 -3.92 17.39 7.87
C MET A 43 -3.47 17.55 9.32
N LEU A 44 -2.50 16.74 9.76
CA LEU A 44 -1.90 16.85 11.09
C LEU A 44 -1.21 18.20 11.29
N GLN A 45 -0.45 18.67 10.29
CA GLN A 45 0.20 19.99 10.32
C GLN A 45 -0.83 21.13 10.37
N CYS A 46 -1.95 21.00 9.65
CA CYS A 46 -3.05 21.95 9.72
C CYS A 46 -3.62 22.04 11.14
N LEU A 47 -3.89 20.90 11.79
CA LEU A 47 -4.38 20.84 13.17
C LEU A 47 -3.42 21.46 14.18
N VAL A 48 -2.11 21.21 14.02
CA VAL A 48 -1.06 21.83 14.86
C VAL A 48 -1.05 23.34 14.66
N THR A 49 -1.09 23.81 13.42
CA THR A 49 -1.08 25.24 13.08
C THR A 49 -2.31 25.97 13.63
N GLN A 50 -3.46 25.29 13.67
CA GLN A 50 -4.70 25.81 14.25
C GLN A 50 -4.75 25.73 15.79
N GLY A 51 -3.75 25.12 16.43
CA GLY A 51 -3.74 24.89 17.88
C GLY A 51 -4.73 23.83 18.36
N ALA A 52 -5.27 23.02 17.44
CA ALA A 52 -6.20 21.93 17.73
C ALA A 52 -5.49 20.64 18.17
N LEU A 53 -4.19 20.53 17.88
CA LEU A 53 -3.34 19.40 18.22
C LEU A 53 -1.99 19.89 18.75
N SER A 54 -1.50 19.30 19.85
CA SER A 54 -0.15 19.56 20.33
C SER A 54 0.87 18.86 19.44
N VAL A 55 2.01 19.51 19.19
CA VAL A 55 3.15 18.90 18.47
C VAL A 55 3.56 17.57 19.11
N THR A 56 3.53 17.48 20.44
CA THR A 56 3.88 16.28 21.21
C THR A 56 2.95 15.09 20.98
N ASP A 57 1.72 15.35 20.53
CA ASP A 57 0.69 14.33 20.35
C ASP A 57 0.57 13.91 18.88
N THR A 58 1.24 14.61 17.97
CA THR A 58 1.17 14.38 16.53
C THR A 58 1.49 12.94 16.16
N ASP A 59 2.57 12.38 16.73
CA ASP A 59 2.99 11.01 16.43
C ASP A 59 2.00 9.97 16.97
N GLN A 60 1.39 10.24 18.12
CA GLN A 60 0.35 9.38 18.70
C GLN A 60 -0.91 9.39 17.86
N ILE A 61 -1.37 10.57 17.45
CA ILE A 61 -2.57 10.73 16.60
C ILE A 61 -2.32 10.11 15.22
N ARG A 62 -1.13 10.30 14.64
CA ARG A 62 -0.74 9.63 13.38
C ARG A 62 -0.88 8.12 13.52
N LEU A 63 -0.27 7.53 14.54
CA LEU A 63 -0.29 6.09 14.73
C LEU A 63 -1.72 5.57 14.99
N TRP A 64 -2.51 6.30 15.77
CA TRP A 64 -3.92 5.97 15.99
C TRP A 64 -4.72 6.01 14.69
N GLN A 65 -4.55 7.05 13.86
CA GLN A 65 -5.22 7.18 12.57
C GLN A 65 -4.79 6.10 11.58
N VAL A 66 -3.53 5.67 11.63
CA VAL A 66 -3.03 4.52 10.86
C VAL A 66 -3.77 3.25 11.24
N ARG A 67 -3.95 2.97 12.54
CA ARG A 67 -4.65 1.77 13.01
C ARG A 67 -6.10 1.70 12.54
N ILE A 68 -6.82 2.83 12.55
CA ILE A 68 -8.25 2.84 12.23
C ILE A 68 -8.54 3.03 10.74
N GLY A 69 -7.66 3.70 9.98
CA GLY A 69 -7.92 4.05 8.59
C GLY A 69 -7.20 3.20 7.54
N ALA A 70 -6.20 2.39 7.92
CA ALA A 70 -5.47 1.51 7.00
C ALA A 70 -6.23 0.21 6.65
N GLN A 71 -7.35 0.37 5.95
CA GLN A 71 -8.31 -0.72 5.68
C GLN A 71 -7.84 -1.78 4.68
N TYR A 72 -6.78 -1.55 3.90
CA TYR A 72 -6.30 -2.48 2.86
C TYR A 72 -4.89 -3.03 3.15
N SER A 73 -4.32 -2.71 4.31
CA SER A 73 -2.94 -3.08 4.66
C SER A 73 -2.87 -3.77 6.01
N SER A 74 -3.88 -4.56 6.37
CA SER A 74 -3.97 -5.25 7.66
C SER A 74 -2.77 -6.18 7.92
N ASP A 75 -2.30 -6.92 6.92
CA ASP A 75 -1.11 -7.79 7.05
C ASP A 75 0.16 -6.98 7.35
N LEU A 76 0.30 -5.83 6.69
CA LEU A 76 1.38 -4.87 6.89
C LEU A 76 1.34 -4.29 8.31
N LEU A 77 0.16 -3.89 8.81
CA LEU A 77 0.01 -3.40 10.19
C LEU A 77 0.39 -4.46 11.22
N TRP A 78 0.06 -5.72 10.96
CA TRP A 78 0.42 -6.84 11.83
C TRP A 78 1.93 -7.06 11.86
N ASN A 79 2.57 -7.15 10.70
CA ASN A 79 4.01 -7.39 10.58
C ASN A 79 4.84 -6.26 11.21
N LEU A 80 4.36 -5.01 11.09
CA LEU A 80 4.98 -3.83 11.71
C LEU A 80 4.65 -3.67 13.21
N ASN A 81 3.87 -4.58 13.79
CA ASN A 81 3.37 -4.50 15.16
C ASN A 81 2.67 -3.15 15.46
N LEU A 82 1.97 -2.61 14.46
CA LEU A 82 1.22 -1.36 14.58
C LEU A 82 -0.18 -1.59 15.14
N VAL A 83 -0.66 -2.83 15.19
CA VAL A 83 -1.98 -3.19 15.76
C VAL A 83 -1.98 -3.10 17.31
N GLY A 84 -0.85 -3.39 17.96
CA GLY A 84 -0.70 -3.35 19.42
C GLY A 84 -0.43 -1.96 19.98
N SER A 85 -0.66 -1.75 21.29
CA SER A 85 -0.39 -0.47 21.99
C SER A 85 1.11 -0.25 22.19
N ARG A 86 1.81 0.19 21.13
CA ARG A 86 3.19 0.67 21.20
C ARG A 86 3.25 1.84 22.19
N SER A 87 4.04 1.71 23.26
CA SER A 87 4.12 2.67 24.38
C SER A 87 4.75 4.01 23.99
N SER A 88 5.58 4.02 22.95
CA SER A 88 6.14 5.23 22.34
C SER A 88 5.90 5.18 20.83
N PRO A 89 5.16 6.13 20.25
CA PRO A 89 4.95 6.16 18.80
C PRO A 89 6.28 6.47 18.10
N PRO A 90 6.54 5.86 16.93
CA PRO A 90 7.63 6.30 16.07
C PRO A 90 7.33 7.71 15.54
N ASP A 91 8.38 8.49 15.32
CA ASP A 91 8.25 9.70 14.52
C ASP A 91 7.84 9.37 13.08
N PHE A 92 7.47 10.40 12.32
CA PHE A 92 7.00 10.25 10.95
C PHE A 92 7.99 9.52 10.02
N SER A 93 9.27 9.90 10.07
CA SER A 93 10.27 9.36 9.14
C SER A 93 10.61 7.92 9.47
N HIS A 94 10.67 7.58 10.75
CA HIS A 94 10.86 6.23 11.21
C HIS A 94 9.68 5.33 10.82
N LEU A 95 8.45 5.80 11.02
CA LEU A 95 7.25 5.07 10.61
C LEU A 95 7.23 4.82 9.10
N LEU A 96 7.50 5.84 8.28
CA LEU A 96 7.55 5.67 6.83
C LEU A 96 8.64 4.71 6.37
N ARG A 97 9.80 4.75 7.02
CA ARG A 97 10.88 3.80 6.73
C ARG A 97 10.45 2.37 7.01
N GLU A 98 9.92 2.11 8.21
CA GLU A 98 9.40 0.79 8.60
C GLU A 98 8.36 0.30 7.57
N ILE A 99 7.42 1.18 7.17
CA ILE A 99 6.39 0.86 6.17
C ILE A 99 7.00 0.53 4.79
N HIS A 100 7.92 1.35 4.27
CA HIS A 100 8.54 1.09 2.97
C HIS A 100 9.31 -0.24 2.94
N GLU A 101 10.03 -0.55 4.02
CA GLU A 101 10.76 -1.81 4.14
C GLU A 101 9.80 -3.01 4.09
N GLU A 102 8.71 -2.98 4.86
CA GLU A 102 7.72 -4.07 4.87
C GLU A 102 6.90 -4.14 3.56
N GLU A 103 6.61 -3.00 2.93
CA GLU A 103 5.97 -2.96 1.59
C GLU A 103 6.85 -3.65 0.55
N GLU A 104 8.16 -3.43 0.59
CA GLU A 104 9.11 -4.06 -0.33
C GLU A 104 9.26 -5.56 -0.04
N ILE A 105 9.35 -5.96 1.23
CA ILE A 105 9.35 -7.38 1.63
C ILE A 105 8.08 -8.07 1.14
N SER A 106 6.92 -7.42 1.32
CA SER A 106 5.63 -7.95 0.88
C SER A 106 5.55 -8.09 -0.63
N ARG A 107 6.07 -7.10 -1.38
CA ARG A 107 6.16 -7.15 -2.85
C ARG A 107 7.06 -8.29 -3.33
N LEU A 108 8.23 -8.46 -2.70
CA LEU A 108 9.15 -9.55 -3.01
C LEU A 108 8.53 -10.92 -2.71
N ARG A 109 7.86 -11.05 -1.56
CA ARG A 109 7.12 -12.28 -1.19
C ARG A 109 6.05 -12.64 -2.21
N GLU A 110 5.29 -11.65 -2.67
CA GLU A 110 4.28 -11.84 -3.73
C GLU A 110 4.92 -12.24 -5.06
N SER A 111 6.07 -11.66 -5.41
CA SER A 111 6.79 -12.02 -6.64
C SER A 111 7.43 -13.41 -6.59
N MET A 112 7.78 -13.91 -5.40
CA MET A 112 8.38 -15.22 -5.18
C MET A 112 7.34 -16.35 -5.16
N TRP A 113 6.07 -16.03 -4.92
CA TRP A 113 5.01 -17.02 -4.98
C TRP A 113 4.79 -17.47 -6.44
N VAL A 114 5.40 -18.61 -6.78
CA VAL A 114 5.09 -19.35 -8.00
C VAL A 114 3.82 -20.15 -7.70
N PRO A 115 2.73 -19.99 -8.46
CA PRO A 115 1.55 -20.82 -8.29
C PRO A 115 1.95 -22.31 -8.40
N GLU A 116 1.65 -23.10 -7.36
CA GLU A 116 1.90 -24.56 -7.33
C GLU A 116 1.12 -25.35 -8.40
N ASP A 117 0.36 -24.68 -9.28
CA ASP A 117 -0.41 -25.29 -10.37
C ASP A 117 0.28 -25.25 -11.76
N VAL A 118 1.56 -24.87 -11.88
CA VAL A 118 2.36 -25.36 -13.03
C VAL A 118 2.76 -26.81 -12.76
N SER A 119 1.75 -27.68 -12.58
CA SER A 119 1.91 -29.07 -12.93
C SER A 119 2.09 -29.11 -14.45
N PRO A 120 3.18 -29.68 -14.99
CA PRO A 120 3.25 -29.96 -16.41
C PRO A 120 2.06 -30.88 -16.70
N GLN A 121 1.03 -30.35 -17.35
CA GLN A 121 0.01 -31.18 -17.97
C GLN A 121 0.77 -32.02 -18.99
N ARG A 122 1.13 -33.26 -18.58
CA ARG A 122 1.68 -34.26 -19.48
C ARG A 122 0.53 -34.56 -20.43
N GLY A 123 0.46 -33.81 -21.53
CA GLY A 123 -0.51 -34.04 -22.59
C GLY A 123 -0.43 -35.51 -23.01
N PRO A 124 -1.53 -36.12 -23.48
CA PRO A 124 -1.60 -37.55 -23.76
C PRO A 124 -0.62 -38.04 -24.86
N MET A 125 0.20 -37.17 -25.44
CA MET A 125 1.30 -37.51 -26.34
C MET A 125 2.46 -36.54 -26.05
N GLY A 126 3.64 -37.05 -25.70
CA GLY A 126 4.78 -36.31 -25.10
C GLY A 126 5.42 -35.19 -25.94
N TRP A 127 4.69 -34.12 -26.20
CA TRP A 127 5.23 -32.86 -26.71
C TRP A 127 5.54 -31.92 -25.54
N VAL A 128 6.80 -31.50 -25.43
CA VAL A 128 7.21 -30.42 -24.51
C VAL A 128 7.15 -29.12 -25.30
N LEU A 129 6.27 -28.20 -24.90
CA LEU A 129 6.24 -26.84 -25.45
C LEU A 129 7.37 -26.04 -24.81
N THR A 130 8.55 -26.02 -25.43
CA THR A 130 9.57 -25.01 -25.11
C THR A 130 9.19 -23.70 -25.79
N GLY A 131 9.02 -22.65 -25.00
CA GLY A 131 8.65 -21.33 -25.48
C GLY A 131 9.59 -20.79 -26.56
N SER A 132 8.99 -20.10 -27.54
CA SER A 132 9.57 -19.06 -28.38
C SER A 132 10.91 -19.35 -29.05
N HIS A 133 10.88 -19.91 -30.26
CA HIS A 133 11.60 -19.39 -31.44
C HIS A 133 10.99 -19.98 -32.72
N GLY A 134 11.09 -19.21 -33.80
CA GLY A 134 10.31 -19.33 -35.02
C GLY A 134 10.36 -20.65 -35.78
N VAL A 135 9.30 -20.81 -36.56
CA VAL A 135 8.93 -21.83 -37.53
C VAL A 135 10.08 -22.32 -38.41
N LEU A 136 10.20 -23.65 -38.57
CA LEU A 136 10.73 -24.27 -39.79
C LEU A 136 9.81 -25.44 -40.19
N PRO A 137 9.19 -25.45 -41.38
CA PRO A 137 8.47 -26.63 -41.85
C PRO A 137 9.47 -27.69 -42.35
N GLN A 138 9.46 -28.87 -41.75
CA GLN A 138 10.08 -30.06 -42.34
C GLN A 138 9.11 -30.66 -43.36
N THR A 139 9.39 -30.51 -44.64
CA THR A 139 8.75 -31.29 -45.71
C THR A 139 9.27 -32.72 -45.63
N THR A 140 8.41 -33.66 -45.26
CA THR A 140 8.68 -35.09 -45.47
C THR A 140 8.12 -35.52 -46.83
N PRO A 141 8.88 -36.27 -47.65
CA PRO A 141 8.42 -36.77 -48.93
C PRO A 141 7.46 -37.94 -48.70
N HIS A 142 6.42 -38.02 -49.52
CA HIS A 142 5.52 -39.17 -49.55
C HIS A 142 5.98 -40.10 -50.67
N ASP A 143 6.11 -41.40 -50.36
CA ASP A 143 6.22 -42.51 -51.32
C ASP A 143 5.06 -42.49 -52.34
#